data_AF-A0A3C0SYX2-F1
#
_entry.id   AF-A0A3C0SYX2-F1
#
_cell.length_a   1.000
_cell.length_b   1.000
_cell.length_c   1.000
_cell.angle_alpha   90.00
_cell.angle_beta   90.00
_cell.angle_gamma   90.00
#
_symmetry.space_group_name_H-M   'P 1'
#
loop_
_entity.id
_entity.type
_entity.pdbx_description
1 polymer ?
#
loop_
_entity_poly.entity_id
_entity_poly.type
_entity_poly.pdbx_seq_one_letter_code
_entity_poly.pdbx_strand_id
1 'polypeptide(L)'
;MSDIPVIPGKKDFIEEESWLRQPGETNAAFHAFCLYRDYGGDRTIRKSINDAGLPERRINIWRAWSNKYRWKRRTGDYDNHLEKIKREEREKAFREREQKHLAVTEKMLTLIEKRLDKIDPEELSQGTITDWLKTGV
;
A
#
# COMPACT_ATOMS: atom_id res chain seq x y z
N MET A 1 50.60 9.69 23.56
CA MET A 1 49.17 9.60 23.24
C MET A 1 48.94 10.44 22.01
N SER A 2 48.94 9.82 20.84
CA SER A 2 48.64 10.47 19.57
C SER A 2 47.25 9.99 19.15
N ASP A 3 46.25 10.85 19.33
CA ASP A 3 44.89 10.60 18.88
C ASP A 3 44.86 10.50 17.36
N ILE A 4 44.56 9.30 16.87
CA ILE A 4 44.32 9.04 15.45
C ILE A 4 42.94 9.62 15.11
N PRO A 5 42.81 10.46 14.07
CA PRO A 5 41.50 10.95 13.66
C PRO A 5 40.65 9.78 13.15
N VAL A 6 39.53 9.51 13.81
CA VAL A 6 38.49 8.62 13.29
C VAL A 6 37.84 9.34 12.11
N ILE A 7 38.25 9.01 10.89
CA ILE A 7 37.58 9.48 9.68
C ILE A 7 36.18 8.83 9.64
N PRO A 8 35.09 9.61 9.62
CA PRO A 8 33.75 9.02 9.51
C PRO A 8 33.64 8.29 8.17
N GLY A 9 33.44 6.98 8.22
CA GLY A 9 33.27 6.15 7.03
C GLY A 9 32.16 6.71 6.14
N LYS A 10 32.47 6.92 4.85
CA LYS A 10 31.44 7.26 3.85
C LYS A 10 30.33 6.23 3.95
N LYS A 11 29.10 6.68 4.25
CA LYS A 11 27.92 5.83 4.03
C LYS A 11 27.76 5.66 2.53
N ASP A 12 28.20 4.52 2.02
CA ASP A 12 28.15 4.20 0.58
C ASP A 12 26.74 3.82 0.11
N PHE A 13 25.82 3.55 1.04
CA PHE A 13 24.43 3.21 0.75
C PHE A 13 23.54 3.50 1.97
N ILE A 14 22.33 4.01 1.73
CA ILE A 14 21.31 4.26 2.76
C ILE A 14 20.25 3.15 2.64
N GLU A 15 20.10 2.34 3.69
CA GLU A 15 19.15 1.23 3.71
C GLU A 15 17.73 1.67 4.06
N GLU A 16 17.59 2.59 5.01
CA GLU A 16 16.32 3.22 5.34
C GLU A 16 15.87 4.10 4.18
N GLU A 17 14.62 3.93 3.73
CA GLU A 17 14.09 4.62 2.56
C GLU A 17 15.04 4.53 1.34
N SER A 18 15.58 3.34 1.09
CA SER A 18 16.57 3.11 0.03
C SER A 18 16.09 3.57 -1.37
N TRP A 19 14.78 3.73 -1.55
CA TRP A 19 14.15 4.33 -2.72
C TRP A 19 14.35 5.86 -2.88
N LEU A 20 15.02 6.52 -1.95
CA LEU A 20 15.52 7.89 -2.09
C LEU A 20 16.90 7.94 -2.75
N ARG A 21 17.38 9.15 -3.06
CA ARG A 21 18.66 9.37 -3.74
C ARG A 21 19.84 8.91 -2.88
N GLN A 22 20.73 8.12 -3.48
CA GLN A 22 21.87 7.54 -2.77
C GLN A 22 23.09 8.47 -2.76
N PRO A 23 23.97 8.39 -1.75
CA PRO A 23 25.24 9.11 -1.73
C PRO A 23 26.06 8.84 -3.00
N GLY A 24 26.53 9.91 -3.65
CA GLY A 24 27.29 9.81 -4.91
C GLY A 24 26.44 9.47 -6.14
N GLU A 25 25.12 9.33 -6.02
CA GLU A 25 24.21 9.17 -7.15
C GLU A 25 24.03 10.51 -7.87
N THR A 26 24.31 10.57 -9.17
CA THR A 26 24.13 11.79 -9.97
C THR A 26 22.65 12.08 -10.21
N ASN A 27 22.30 13.33 -10.54
CA ASN A 27 20.91 13.69 -10.87
C ASN A 27 20.36 12.81 -12.01
N ALA A 28 21.18 12.55 -13.04
CA ALA A 28 20.79 11.71 -14.16
C ALA A 28 20.56 10.24 -13.76
N ALA A 29 21.39 9.68 -12.89
CA ALA A 29 21.22 8.32 -12.39
C ALA A 29 19.98 8.20 -11.50
N PHE A 30 19.75 9.16 -10.62
CA PHE A 30 18.57 9.18 -9.75
C PHE A 30 17.28 9.36 -10.55
N HIS A 31 17.26 10.27 -11.53
CA HIS A 31 16.09 10.42 -12.40
C HIS A 31 15.78 9.14 -13.19
N ALA A 32 16.81 8.47 -13.71
CA ALA A 32 16.66 7.17 -14.37
C ALA A 32 16.13 6.09 -13.42
N PHE A 33 16.58 6.11 -12.16
CA PHE A 33 16.03 5.25 -11.12
C PHE A 33 14.55 5.52 -10.86
N CYS A 34 14.12 6.78 -10.76
CA CYS A 34 12.70 7.10 -10.59
C CYS A 34 11.86 6.55 -11.74
N LEU A 35 12.27 6.75 -13.00
CA LEU A 35 11.58 6.17 -14.16
C LEU A 35 11.51 4.64 -14.11
N TYR A 36 12.61 3.99 -13.71
CA TYR A 36 12.63 2.54 -13.53
C TYR A 36 11.71 2.07 -12.39
N ARG A 37 11.74 2.77 -11.25
CA ARG A 37 10.92 2.48 -10.07
C ARG A 37 9.44 2.67 -10.37
N ASP A 38 9.07 3.77 -11.01
CA ASP A 38 7.69 4.17 -11.21
C ASP A 38 6.99 3.36 -12.32
N TYR A 39 7.74 2.59 -13.12
CA TYR A 39 7.18 1.64 -14.10
C TYR A 39 6.31 0.53 -13.45
N GLY A 40 6.60 0.11 -12.22
CA GLY A 40 5.80 -0.91 -11.51
C GLY A 40 6.22 -2.36 -11.78
N GLY A 41 5.36 -3.33 -11.44
CA GLY A 41 5.72 -4.75 -11.29
C GLY A 41 6.47 -5.40 -12.48
N ASP A 42 6.13 -5.02 -13.70
CA ASP A 42 6.72 -5.60 -14.93
C ASP A 42 7.99 -4.87 -15.42
N ARG A 43 8.62 -4.08 -14.54
CA ARG A 43 9.76 -3.21 -14.89
C ARG A 43 10.94 -3.98 -15.44
N THR A 44 11.45 -3.48 -16.55
CA THR A 44 12.77 -3.82 -17.07
C THR A 44 13.41 -2.54 -17.57
N ILE A 45 14.75 -2.48 -17.58
CA ILE A 45 15.47 -1.29 -18.08
C ILE A 45 15.01 -0.91 -19.49
N ARG A 46 14.80 -1.90 -20.38
CA ARG A 46 14.33 -1.66 -21.75
C ARG A 46 12.91 -1.10 -21.76
N LYS A 47 11.99 -1.70 -21.01
CA LYS A 47 10.60 -1.23 -20.92
C LYS A 47 10.53 0.20 -20.37
N SER A 48 11.25 0.49 -19.28
CA SER A 48 11.28 1.83 -18.67
C SER A 48 11.91 2.89 -19.59
N ILE A 49 12.93 2.54 -20.37
CA ILE A 49 13.52 3.45 -21.36
C ILE A 49 12.54 3.73 -22.50
N ASN A 50 11.89 2.69 -23.03
CA ASN A 50 10.95 2.81 -24.14
C ASN A 50 9.70 3.61 -23.75
N ASP A 51 9.15 3.32 -22.56
CA ASP A 51 8.02 4.03 -21.99
C ASP A 51 8.32 5.53 -21.78
N ALA A 52 9.53 5.85 -21.32
CA ALA A 52 10.01 7.22 -21.18
C ALA A 52 10.41 7.92 -22.50
N GLY A 53 10.25 7.25 -23.66
CA GLY A 53 10.65 7.81 -24.96
C GLY A 53 12.16 8.05 -25.12
N LEU A 54 12.98 7.34 -24.35
CA LEU A 54 14.43 7.53 -24.33
C LEU A 54 15.15 6.63 -25.35
N PRO A 55 16.28 7.08 -25.93
CA PRO A 55 17.03 6.26 -26.88
C PRO A 55 17.60 4.97 -26.28
N GLU A 56 17.53 3.84 -27.02
CA GLU A 56 18.03 2.53 -26.57
C GLU A 56 19.52 2.52 -26.18
N ARG A 57 20.34 3.43 -26.74
CA ARG A 57 21.76 3.60 -26.34
C ARG A 57 21.94 3.84 -24.84
N ARG A 58 20.88 4.26 -24.13
CA ARG A 58 20.88 4.48 -22.67
C ARG A 58 20.80 3.18 -21.87
N ILE A 59 20.48 2.04 -22.48
CA ILE A 59 20.34 0.74 -21.80
C ILE A 59 21.63 0.37 -21.03
N ASN A 60 22.80 0.52 -21.66
CA ASN A 60 24.06 0.10 -21.04
C ASN A 60 24.42 0.94 -19.80
N ILE A 61 24.19 2.26 -19.86
CA ILE A 61 24.46 3.13 -18.71
C ILE A 61 23.42 2.95 -17.60
N TRP A 62 22.15 2.69 -17.94
CA TRP A 62 21.14 2.31 -16.95
C TRP A 62 21.44 0.97 -16.29
N ARG A 63 21.99 -0.02 -17.02
CA ARG A 63 22.47 -1.28 -16.43
C ARG A 63 23.61 -1.05 -15.44
N ALA A 64 24.58 -0.19 -15.80
CA ALA A 64 25.68 0.17 -14.92
C ALA A 64 25.18 0.87 -13.64
N TRP A 65 24.27 1.84 -13.76
CA TRP A 65 23.66 2.51 -12.61
C TRP A 65 22.79 1.58 -11.77
N SER A 66 22.02 0.70 -12.41
CA SER A 66 21.17 -0.28 -11.74
C SER A 66 21.99 -1.20 -10.84
N ASN A 67 23.12 -1.69 -11.34
CA ASN A 67 24.05 -2.50 -10.55
C ASN A 67 24.70 -1.66 -9.44
N LYS A 68 25.27 -0.50 -9.78
CA LYS A 68 25.99 0.36 -8.83
C LYS A 68 25.12 0.81 -7.65
N TYR A 69 23.89 1.25 -7.94
CA TYR A 69 22.97 1.79 -6.94
C TYR A 69 21.86 0.79 -6.57
N ARG A 70 22.05 -0.50 -6.84
CA ARG A 70 21.19 -1.60 -6.36
C ARG A 70 19.69 -1.38 -6.64
N TRP A 71 19.33 -0.96 -7.86
CA TRP A 71 17.95 -0.55 -8.18
C TRP A 71 16.92 -1.62 -7.82
N LYS A 72 17.18 -2.90 -8.10
CA LYS A 72 16.25 -4.00 -7.78
C LYS A 72 15.88 -4.07 -6.29
N ARG A 73 16.86 -3.86 -5.39
CA ARG A 73 16.61 -3.82 -3.94
C ARG A 73 15.75 -2.61 -3.61
N ARG A 74 16.15 -1.43 -4.07
CA ARG A 74 15.45 -0.16 -3.83
C ARG A 74 14.00 -0.16 -4.32
N THR A 75 13.76 -0.76 -5.48
CA THR A 75 12.40 -0.92 -6.01
C THR A 75 11.56 -1.88 -5.17
N GLY A 76 12.14 -2.98 -4.69
CA GLY A 76 11.45 -3.90 -3.79
C GLY A 76 11.07 -3.24 -2.46
N ASP A 77 11.99 -2.46 -1.89
CA ASP A 77 11.73 -1.70 -0.66
C ASP A 77 10.59 -0.68 -0.87
N TYR A 78 10.57 0.01 -2.03
CA TYR A 78 9.50 0.93 -2.38
C TYR A 78 8.15 0.24 -2.60
N ASP A 79 8.14 -0.89 -3.31
CA ASP A 79 6.92 -1.64 -3.58
C ASP A 79 6.29 -2.12 -2.26
N ASN A 80 7.11 -2.57 -1.31
CA ASN A 80 6.66 -2.94 0.04
C ASN A 80 6.09 -1.74 0.80
N HIS A 81 6.72 -0.57 0.69
CA HIS A 81 6.21 0.67 1.28
C HIS A 81 4.83 1.03 0.72
N LEU A 82 4.65 0.96 -0.60
CA LEU A 82 3.35 1.22 -1.23
C LEU A 82 2.29 0.18 -0.83
N GLU A 83 2.66 -1.10 -0.74
CA GLU A 83 1.72 -2.15 -0.30
C GLU A 83 1.29 -1.95 1.17
N LYS A 84 2.20 -1.48 2.02
CA LYS A 84 1.88 -1.13 3.41
C LYS A 84 0.83 -0.02 3.47
N ILE A 85 1.03 1.08 2.73
CA ILE A 85 0.07 2.19 2.65
C ILE A 85 -1.30 1.69 2.17
N LYS A 86 -1.33 0.92 1.07
CA LYS A 86 -2.58 0.36 0.52
C LYS A 86 -3.29 -0.56 1.50
N ARG A 87 -2.56 -1.30 2.32
CA ARG A 87 -3.13 -2.17 3.36
C ARG A 87 -3.76 -1.34 4.47
N GLU A 88 -3.05 -0.33 4.97
CA GLU A 88 -3.53 0.55 6.03
C GLU A 88 -4.81 1.29 5.60
N GLU A 89 -4.87 1.79 4.36
CA GLU A 89 -6.07 2.42 3.80
C GLU A 89 -7.25 1.44 3.69
N ARG A 90 -7.00 0.20 3.22
CA ARG A 90 -8.03 -0.84 3.14
C ARG A 90 -8.57 -1.23 4.50
N GLU A 91 -7.69 -1.41 5.48
CA GLU A 91 -8.07 -1.73 6.86
C GLU A 91 -8.90 -0.60 7.49
N LYS A 92 -8.51 0.65 7.27
CA LYS A 92 -9.28 1.81 7.73
C LYS A 92 -10.69 1.83 7.10
N ALA A 93 -10.78 1.69 5.79
CA ALA A 93 -12.06 1.66 5.08
C ALA A 93 -12.94 0.47 5.52
N PHE A 94 -12.33 -0.69 5.80
CA PHE A 94 -13.04 -1.83 6.35
C PHE A 94 -13.62 -1.53 7.73
N ARG A 95 -12.82 -0.97 8.66
CA ARG A 95 -13.30 -0.59 10.00
C ARG A 95 -14.43 0.44 9.95
N GLU A 96 -14.32 1.45 9.09
CA GLU A 96 -15.38 2.47 8.93
C GLU A 96 -16.67 1.88 8.36
N ARG A 97 -16.58 0.94 7.41
CA ARG A 97 -17.76 0.22 6.89
C ARG A 97 -18.40 -0.65 7.97
N GLU A 98 -17.59 -1.38 8.73
CA GLU A 98 -18.07 -2.23 9.81
C GLU A 98 -18.81 -1.42 10.88
N GLN A 99 -18.23 -0.28 11.30
CA GLN A 99 -18.89 0.62 12.25
C GLN A 99 -20.24 1.13 11.74
N LYS A 100 -20.35 1.50 10.46
CA LYS A 100 -21.62 1.92 9.86
C LYS A 100 -22.63 0.78 9.80
N HIS A 101 -22.18 -0.42 9.44
CA HIS A 101 -23.02 -1.61 9.38
C HIS A 101 -23.58 -1.93 10.76
N LEU A 102 -22.72 -2.01 11.78
CA LEU A 102 -23.13 -2.23 13.17
C LEU A 102 -24.13 -1.17 13.66
N ALA A 103 -23.88 0.12 13.40
CA ALA A 103 -24.78 1.19 13.78
C ALA A 103 -26.17 1.10 13.11
N VAL A 104 -26.24 0.59 11.87
CA VAL A 104 -27.53 0.36 11.18
C VAL A 104 -28.21 -0.88 11.76
N THR A 105 -27.47 -1.98 11.95
CA THR A 105 -27.98 -3.20 12.57
C THR A 105 -28.53 -2.94 13.97
N GLU A 106 -27.84 -2.17 14.80
CA GLU A 106 -28.32 -1.77 16.14
C GLU A 106 -29.65 -1.04 16.05
N LYS A 107 -29.78 -0.04 15.16
CA LYS A 107 -31.05 0.68 14.96
C LYS A 107 -32.17 -0.26 14.51
N MET A 108 -31.87 -1.19 13.62
CA MET A 108 -32.83 -2.18 13.14
C MET A 108 -33.28 -3.11 14.27
N LEU A 109 -32.35 -3.63 15.07
CA LEU A 109 -32.66 -4.48 16.22
C LEU A 109 -33.50 -3.73 17.26
N THR A 110 -33.18 -2.47 17.56
CA THR A 110 -34.01 -1.62 18.44
C THR A 110 -35.43 -1.40 17.88
N LEU A 111 -35.59 -1.27 16.55
CA LEU A 111 -36.92 -1.16 15.95
C LEU A 111 -37.70 -2.48 16.04
N ILE A 112 -37.04 -3.62 15.84
CA ILE A 112 -37.63 -4.95 16.00
C ILE A 112 -38.07 -5.15 17.46
N GLU A 113 -37.19 -4.86 18.42
CA GLU A 113 -37.48 -4.95 19.86
C GLU A 113 -38.74 -4.16 20.24
N LYS A 114 -38.80 -2.88 19.88
CA LYS A 114 -39.98 -2.03 20.10
C LYS A 114 -41.27 -2.53 19.45
N ARG A 115 -41.15 -3.30 18.36
CA ARG A 115 -42.31 -3.91 17.68
C ARG A 115 -42.75 -5.18 18.39
N LEU A 116 -41.80 -6.01 18.83
CA LEU A 116 -42.08 -7.23 19.60
C LEU A 116 -42.81 -6.92 20.91
N ASP A 117 -42.46 -5.84 21.61
CA ASP A 117 -43.16 -5.39 22.84
C ASP A 117 -44.65 -5.11 22.64
N LYS A 118 -45.11 -4.92 21.39
CA LYS A 118 -46.49 -4.56 21.05
C LYS A 118 -47.29 -5.72 20.47
N ILE A 119 -46.68 -6.88 20.27
CA ILE A 119 -47.35 -8.07 19.72
C ILE A 119 -47.74 -8.97 20.87
N ASP A 120 -48.96 -9.53 20.80
CA ASP A 120 -49.38 -10.58 21.73
C ASP A 120 -48.52 -11.84 21.50
N PRO A 121 -47.88 -12.41 22.53
CA PRO A 121 -47.10 -13.64 22.43
C PRO A 121 -47.85 -14.81 21.75
N GLU A 122 -49.18 -14.86 21.84
CA GLU A 122 -49.97 -15.90 21.18
C GLU A 122 -50.14 -15.70 19.65
N GLU A 123 -49.91 -14.49 19.12
CA GLU A 123 -49.93 -14.20 17.67
C GLU A 123 -48.57 -14.44 16.99
N LEU A 124 -47.50 -14.67 17.76
CA LEU A 124 -46.15 -14.95 17.28
C LEU A 124 -46.00 -16.41 16.80
N SER A 125 -46.56 -16.71 15.64
CA SER A 125 -46.29 -17.99 14.95
C SER A 125 -44.88 -18.00 14.33
N GLN A 126 -44.26 -19.19 14.20
CA GLN A 126 -42.95 -19.33 13.54
C GLN A 126 -42.92 -18.77 12.11
N GLY A 127 -44.04 -18.83 11.38
CA GLY A 127 -44.15 -18.29 10.02
C GLY A 127 -43.88 -16.79 10.00
N THR A 128 -44.51 -16.05 10.93
CA THR A 128 -44.39 -14.60 11.05
C THR A 128 -42.94 -14.16 11.34
N ILE A 129 -42.24 -14.88 12.21
CA ILE A 129 -40.85 -14.58 12.57
C ILE A 129 -39.92 -14.73 11.36
N THR A 130 -40.10 -15.80 10.56
CA THR A 130 -39.28 -16.02 9.37
C THR A 130 -39.51 -15.00 8.26
N ASP A 131 -40.72 -14.46 8.12
CA ASP A 131 -41.05 -13.44 7.13
C ASP A 131 -40.44 -12.07 7.47
N TRP A 132 -40.39 -11.73 8.75
CA TRP A 132 -39.77 -10.48 9.23
C TRP A 132 -38.25 -10.50 9.08
N LEU A 133 -37.63 -11.67 9.27
CA LEU A 133 -36.19 -11.84 9.03
C LEU A 133 -35.83 -11.76 7.54
N LYS A 134 -36.70 -12.24 6.65
CA LYS A 134 -36.48 -12.17 5.19
C LYS A 134 -36.68 -10.78 4.60
N THR A 135 -37.53 -9.96 5.19
CA THR A 135 -37.83 -8.61 4.69
C THR A 135 -36.81 -7.55 5.17
N GLY A 136 -35.92 -7.92 6.09
CA GLY A 136 -34.91 -7.04 6.67
C GLY A 136 -33.47 -7.18 6.14
N VAL A 137 -33.24 -8.05 5.16
CA VAL A 137 -31.93 -8.26 4.49
C VAL A 137 -31.97 -7.73 3.07
#